data_AF-A0A1F5AUD1-F1
#
_entry.id   AF-A0A1F5AUD1-F1
#
_cell.length_a   1.000
_cell.length_b   1.000
_cell.length_c   1.000
_cell.angle_alpha   90.00
_cell.angle_beta   90.00
_cell.angle_gamma   90.00
#
_symmetry.space_group_name_H-M   'P 1'
#
loop_
_entity.id
_entity.type
_entity.pdbx_description
1 polymer ?
#
loop_
_entity_poly.entity_id
_entity_poly.type
_entity_poly.pdbx_seq_one_letter_code
_entity_poly.pdbx_strand_id
1 'polypeptide(L)'
;MKKTNAARIILLTGLITGLAIAAAAGRQEQKPEEKHKPISPDRIYTFPTLNVVVEDFSARGLILDIGGGGEGVIGQLKHQQVVAIDLIKRELEDAPSKPLLRIVMDARDLKFLDDDFSTATVFFTFMYIAAADHEQVFRELFRVLAPGGRLLIWDVIFPKRVDEKKDVAMFPLKIKLPEKEINTGYGVKWPENEQGMDHYITLAKKAGFEVITQKEHEGWFFLELMKLKD
;
A
#
# COMPACT_ATOMS: atom_id res chain seq x y z
N MET A 1 34.72 -3.82 11.35
CA MET A 1 33.53 -4.62 11.77
C MET A 1 32.30 -4.04 11.07
N LYS A 2 31.69 -4.81 10.17
CA LYS A 2 30.48 -4.40 9.44
C LYS A 2 29.32 -4.31 10.42
N LYS A 3 28.68 -3.14 10.52
CA LYS A 3 27.43 -2.96 11.26
C LYS A 3 26.32 -3.61 10.45
N THR A 4 25.75 -4.70 10.96
CA THR A 4 24.53 -5.32 10.43
C THR A 4 23.38 -4.36 10.74
N ASN A 5 22.76 -3.78 9.73
CA ASN A 5 21.54 -2.99 9.91
C ASN A 5 20.44 -3.93 10.40
N ALA A 6 19.97 -3.72 11.63
CA ALA A 6 18.75 -4.35 12.11
C ALA A 6 17.58 -3.87 11.24
N ALA A 7 16.80 -4.80 10.70
CA ALA A 7 15.59 -4.49 9.95
C ALA A 7 14.66 -3.64 10.84
N ARG A 8 14.28 -2.44 10.36
CA ARG A 8 13.23 -1.64 10.99
C ARG A 8 11.91 -2.38 10.79
N ILE A 9 11.36 -2.93 11.85
CA ILE A 9 9.99 -3.45 11.85
C ILE A 9 9.07 -2.24 12.01
N ILE A 10 8.43 -1.83 10.91
CA ILE A 10 7.36 -0.83 10.91
C ILE A 10 6.05 -1.63 10.90
N LEU A 11 5.26 -1.52 11.97
CA LEU A 11 3.90 -2.05 12.03
C LEU A 11 2.91 -0.88 12.03
N LEU A 12 2.18 -0.67 10.94
CA LEU A 12 1.07 0.28 10.92
C LEU A 12 -0.17 -0.38 11.54
N THR A 13 -0.58 0.07 12.73
CA THR A 13 -1.90 -0.24 13.29
C THR A 13 -2.83 0.94 13.10
N GLY A 14 -3.55 1.00 11.98
CA GLY A 14 -4.66 1.95 11.78
C GLY A 14 -6.00 1.22 11.85
N LEU A 15 -6.63 1.17 13.02
CA LEU A 15 -8.06 0.82 13.13
C LEU A 15 -8.81 2.10 13.51
N ILE A 16 -9.63 2.64 12.60
CA ILE A 16 -10.61 3.67 12.97
C ILE A 16 -11.99 3.11 12.66
N THR A 17 -12.71 2.77 13.73
CA THR A 17 -14.15 2.53 13.73
C THR A 17 -14.88 3.84 13.42
N GLY A 18 -15.74 3.81 12.40
CA GLY A 18 -16.55 4.96 12.00
C GLY A 18 -17.59 5.33 13.05
N LEU A 19 -17.83 6.63 13.24
CA LEU A 19 -19.04 7.15 13.86
C LEU A 19 -19.48 8.45 13.15
N ALA A 20 -20.78 8.54 12.88
CA ALA A 20 -21.44 9.65 12.22
C ALA A 20 -21.55 10.93 13.07
N ILE A 21 -21.75 12.02 12.31
CA ILE A 21 -21.82 13.48 12.56
C ILE A 21 -22.57 13.96 13.82
N ALA A 22 -22.00 14.94 14.55
CA ALA A 22 -22.63 16.25 14.84
C ALA A 22 -21.77 17.21 15.70
N ALA A 23 -21.85 18.50 15.32
CA ALA A 23 -21.65 19.75 16.08
C ALA A 23 -20.22 20.24 16.45
N ALA A 24 -19.97 21.48 16.03
CA ALA A 24 -18.79 22.28 16.28
C ALA A 24 -18.75 22.88 17.69
N ALA A 25 -17.67 22.64 18.43
CA ALA A 25 -17.11 23.54 19.45
C ALA A 25 -15.69 23.04 19.77
N GLY A 26 -14.74 23.98 19.88
CA GLY A 26 -13.30 23.73 19.89
C GLY A 26 -12.82 22.56 20.75
N ARG A 27 -12.08 21.63 20.12
CA ARG A 27 -11.26 20.64 20.80
C ARG A 27 -9.80 21.01 20.61
N GLN A 28 -9.11 21.23 21.71
CA GLN A 28 -7.64 21.27 21.74
C GLN A 28 -7.11 19.99 21.09
N GLU A 29 -6.23 20.14 20.11
CA GLU A 29 -5.50 19.03 19.49
C GLU A 29 -4.68 18.29 20.57
N GLN A 30 -5.23 17.20 21.09
CA GLN A 30 -4.43 16.22 21.80
C GLN A 30 -3.64 15.42 20.77
N LYS A 31 -2.33 15.68 20.69
CA LYS A 31 -1.38 14.83 19.97
C LYS A 31 -1.49 13.39 20.49
N PRO A 32 -1.72 12.37 19.64
CA PRO A 32 -1.46 11.00 20.03
C PRO A 32 0.05 10.76 19.92
N GLU A 33 0.77 10.84 21.03
CA GLU A 33 2.01 10.07 21.17
C GLU A 33 1.62 8.59 21.30
N GLU A 34 1.49 7.89 20.18
CA GLU A 34 1.41 6.42 20.21
C GLU A 34 2.77 5.86 20.62
N LYS A 35 2.94 5.65 21.93
CA LYS A 35 3.97 4.76 22.45
C LYS A 35 3.58 3.33 22.07
N HIS A 36 4.04 2.86 20.90
CA HIS A 36 3.89 1.47 20.49
C HIS A 36 4.44 0.55 21.58
N LYS A 37 3.55 -0.19 22.26
CA LYS A 37 3.98 -1.30 23.11
C LYS A 37 4.64 -2.34 22.21
N PRO A 38 5.83 -2.85 22.56
CA PRO A 38 6.47 -3.91 21.78
C PRO A 38 5.53 -5.10 21.68
N ILE A 39 5.31 -5.59 20.45
CA ILE A 39 4.48 -6.76 20.17
C ILE A 39 5.20 -7.98 20.74
N SER A 40 4.48 -8.82 21.49
CA SER A 40 5.05 -10.08 21.97
C SER A 40 5.48 -10.94 20.77
N PRO A 41 6.71 -11.49 20.75
CA PRO A 41 7.16 -12.40 19.69
C PRO A 41 6.20 -13.58 19.45
N ASP A 42 5.49 -14.04 20.49
CA ASP A 42 4.53 -15.14 20.39
C ASP A 42 3.32 -14.83 19.52
N ARG A 43 3.05 -13.53 19.26
CA ARG A 43 1.98 -13.06 18.37
C ARG A 43 2.40 -13.00 16.90
N ILE A 44 3.69 -13.14 16.61
CA ILE A 44 4.21 -12.93 15.27
C ILE A 44 4.33 -14.27 14.54
N TYR A 45 3.74 -14.35 13.37
CA TYR A 45 4.03 -15.36 12.38
C TYR A 45 4.90 -14.75 11.28
N THR A 46 6.12 -15.24 11.16
CA THR A 46 7.04 -14.82 10.09
C THR A 46 6.88 -15.76 8.89
N PHE A 47 6.49 -15.19 7.76
CA PHE A 47 6.40 -15.89 6.48
C PHE A 47 7.78 -16.09 5.85
N PRO A 48 7.90 -17.01 4.87
CA PRO A 48 9.07 -17.06 3.99
C PRO A 48 9.35 -15.70 3.33
N THR A 49 10.61 -15.43 3.01
CA THR A 49 11.00 -14.19 2.33
C THR A 49 10.35 -14.10 0.95
N LEU A 50 9.62 -13.01 0.72
CA LEU A 50 9.04 -12.68 -0.57
C LEU A 50 10.10 -12.05 -1.47
N ASN A 51 10.38 -12.68 -2.61
CA ASN A 51 11.25 -12.14 -3.64
C ASN A 51 10.40 -11.40 -4.67
N VAL A 52 10.42 -10.07 -4.62
CA VAL A 52 9.57 -9.21 -5.45
C VAL A 52 10.44 -8.52 -6.50
N VAL A 53 10.11 -8.69 -7.77
CA VAL A 53 10.78 -7.95 -8.86
C VAL A 53 9.84 -6.84 -9.32
N VAL A 54 10.31 -5.60 -9.25
CA VAL A 54 9.60 -4.45 -9.82
C VAL A 54 10.41 -3.97 -11.01
N GLU A 55 9.99 -4.43 -12.18
CA GLU A 55 10.55 -3.98 -13.45
C GLU A 55 10.20 -2.50 -13.69
N ASP A 56 11.01 -1.81 -14.49
CA ASP A 56 10.59 -0.50 -14.96
C ASP A 56 9.35 -0.62 -15.86
N PHE A 57 8.49 0.38 -15.81
CA PHE A 57 7.24 0.41 -16.57
C PHE A 57 7.02 1.78 -17.20
N SER A 58 6.39 1.84 -18.36
CA SER A 58 6.08 3.12 -18.99
C SER A 58 5.04 3.91 -18.18
N ALA A 59 5.18 5.22 -18.10
CA ALA A 59 4.15 6.09 -17.53
C ALA A 59 4.20 7.44 -18.22
N ARG A 60 3.03 8.01 -18.52
CA ARG A 60 2.93 9.36 -19.08
C ARG A 60 2.63 10.35 -17.96
N GLY A 61 3.36 11.45 -17.91
CA GLY A 61 3.17 12.45 -16.86
C GLY A 61 3.53 11.88 -15.47
N LEU A 62 2.81 12.34 -14.46
CA LEU A 62 3.01 11.95 -13.06
C LEU A 62 2.34 10.61 -12.74
N ILE A 63 2.92 9.89 -11.78
CA ILE A 63 2.41 8.64 -11.22
C ILE A 63 1.85 8.94 -9.83
N LEU A 64 0.59 8.58 -9.58
CA LEU A 64 0.03 8.59 -8.23
C LEU A 64 0.44 7.31 -7.50
N ASP A 65 1.20 7.41 -6.42
CA ASP A 65 1.64 6.26 -5.62
C ASP A 65 0.92 6.24 -4.28
N ILE A 66 0.04 5.25 -4.10
CA ILE A 66 -0.73 5.04 -2.87
C ILE A 66 0.13 4.26 -1.87
N GLY A 67 0.27 4.80 -0.66
CA GLY A 67 1.16 4.24 0.37
C GLY A 67 2.64 4.42 0.02
N GLY A 68 2.99 5.57 -0.58
CA GLY A 68 4.36 5.86 -1.02
C GLY A 68 5.35 6.20 0.11
N GLY A 69 4.96 6.01 1.38
CA GLY A 69 5.82 6.13 2.56
C GLY A 69 6.71 4.90 2.81
N GLY A 70 7.38 4.88 3.97
CA GLY A 70 8.21 3.77 4.43
C GLY A 70 9.46 3.58 3.58
N GLU A 71 9.49 2.53 2.75
CA GLU A 71 10.56 2.36 1.77
C GLU A 71 10.37 3.26 0.53
N GLY A 72 9.14 3.69 0.23
CA GLY A 72 8.82 4.50 -0.94
C GLY A 72 9.33 3.87 -2.25
N VAL A 73 9.06 2.56 -2.44
CA VAL A 73 9.64 1.71 -3.49
C VAL A 73 9.43 2.29 -4.90
N ILE A 74 8.21 2.72 -5.22
CA ILE A 74 7.93 3.32 -6.53
C ILE A 74 8.62 4.68 -6.66
N GLY A 75 8.63 5.52 -5.62
CA GLY A 75 9.41 6.76 -5.58
C GLY A 75 10.94 6.53 -5.72
N GLN A 76 11.44 5.37 -5.29
CA GLN A 76 12.83 4.96 -5.46
C GLN A 76 13.16 4.50 -6.88
N LEU A 77 12.17 4.02 -7.63
CA LEU A 77 12.27 3.59 -9.05
C LEU A 77 12.03 4.76 -10.02
N LYS A 78 11.04 5.60 -9.73
CA LYS A 78 10.50 6.61 -10.64
C LYS A 78 10.82 8.05 -10.25
N HIS A 79 11.44 8.25 -9.09
CA HIS A 79 11.97 9.54 -8.64
C HIS A 79 10.92 10.68 -8.79
N GLN A 80 11.32 11.78 -9.42
CA GLN A 80 10.52 12.99 -9.64
C GLN A 80 9.31 12.77 -10.58
N GLN A 81 9.04 11.56 -11.05
CA GLN A 81 7.79 11.24 -11.74
C GLN A 81 6.64 10.94 -10.76
N VAL A 82 6.91 10.78 -9.46
CA VAL A 82 5.93 10.28 -8.48
C VAL A 82 5.32 11.40 -7.65
N VAL A 83 3.99 11.34 -7.47
CA VAL A 83 3.23 12.00 -6.41
C VAL A 83 2.86 10.92 -5.40
N ALA A 84 3.58 10.88 -4.28
CA ALA A 84 3.39 9.88 -3.23
C ALA A 84 2.37 10.37 -2.21
N ILE A 85 1.41 9.52 -1.87
CA ILE A 85 0.51 9.75 -0.75
C ILE A 85 0.64 8.67 0.31
N ASP A 86 0.43 9.06 1.56
CA ASP A 86 0.31 8.14 2.69
C ASP A 86 -0.56 8.79 3.77
N LEU A 87 -1.22 7.98 4.58
CA LEU A 87 -1.97 8.48 5.74
C LEU A 87 -1.02 8.95 6.84
N ILE A 88 0.15 8.33 6.96
CA ILE A 88 1.11 8.59 8.03
C ILE A 88 2.23 9.50 7.53
N LYS A 89 2.19 10.75 7.98
CA LYS A 89 3.20 11.77 7.67
C LYS A 89 4.65 11.30 7.86
N ARG A 90 4.93 10.58 8.96
CA ARG A 90 6.29 10.11 9.26
C ARG A 90 6.80 9.12 8.21
N GLU A 91 5.94 8.23 7.71
CA GLU A 91 6.32 7.28 6.66
C GLU A 91 6.75 8.01 5.39
N LEU A 92 6.05 9.10 5.02
CA LEU A 92 6.46 9.95 3.91
C LEU A 92 7.77 10.69 4.18
N GLU A 93 7.97 11.23 5.39
CA GLU A 93 9.17 11.97 5.75
C GLU A 93 10.43 11.08 5.76
N ASP A 94 10.32 9.90 6.37
CA ASP A 94 11.42 8.95 6.55
C ASP A 94 11.77 8.17 5.27
N ALA A 95 10.88 8.17 4.26
CA ALA A 95 11.12 7.46 3.02
C ALA A 95 12.40 7.94 2.31
N PRO A 96 13.28 7.01 1.86
CA PRO A 96 14.56 7.35 1.21
C PRO A 96 14.37 7.85 -0.23
N SER A 97 13.19 7.67 -0.80
CA SER A 97 12.83 8.12 -2.15
C SER A 97 12.83 9.66 -2.25
N LYS A 98 12.97 10.19 -3.47
CA LYS A 98 12.76 11.61 -3.74
C LYS A 98 11.67 11.75 -4.79
N PRO A 99 10.39 11.56 -4.43
CA PRO A 99 9.27 11.84 -5.32
C PRO A 99 9.18 13.34 -5.61
N LEU A 100 8.40 13.73 -6.61
CA LEU A 100 8.13 15.15 -6.89
C LEU A 100 7.39 15.78 -5.71
N LEU A 101 6.40 15.06 -5.19
CA LEU A 101 5.52 15.53 -4.14
C LEU A 101 5.21 14.40 -3.15
N ARG A 102 5.11 14.76 -1.87
CA ARG A 102 4.65 13.90 -0.77
C ARG A 102 3.44 14.57 -0.14
N ILE A 103 2.32 13.87 -0.05
CA ILE A 103 1.08 14.42 0.50
C ILE A 103 0.52 13.48 1.56
N VAL A 104 0.24 14.03 2.74
CA VAL A 104 -0.54 13.29 3.75
C VAL A 104 -1.98 13.25 3.27
N MET A 105 -2.47 12.07 2.88
CA MET A 105 -3.78 11.92 2.26
C MET A 105 -4.35 10.52 2.50
N ASP A 106 -5.66 10.46 2.69
CA ASP A 106 -6.41 9.21 2.79
C ASP A 106 -6.80 8.72 1.39
N ALA A 107 -6.42 7.48 1.04
CA ALA A 107 -6.73 6.89 -0.26
C ALA A 107 -8.24 6.65 -0.49
N ARG A 108 -9.06 6.71 0.57
CA ARG A 108 -10.52 6.61 0.49
C ARG A 108 -11.18 7.90 0.01
N ASP A 109 -10.43 9.01 0.02
CA ASP A 109 -10.92 10.35 -0.28
C ASP A 109 -9.79 11.18 -0.91
N LEU A 110 -9.45 10.83 -2.16
CA LEU A 110 -8.38 11.46 -2.92
C LEU A 110 -8.75 12.89 -3.29
N LYS A 111 -7.87 13.84 -3.00
CA LYS A 111 -8.10 15.28 -3.26
C LYS A 111 -7.68 15.73 -4.66
N PHE A 112 -7.53 14.80 -5.58
CA PHE A 112 -7.24 15.04 -6.99
C PHE A 112 -8.53 15.13 -7.81
N LEU A 113 -8.47 15.81 -8.95
CA LEU A 113 -9.60 15.88 -9.86
C LEU A 113 -9.78 14.55 -10.58
N ASP A 114 -10.94 14.41 -11.19
CA ASP A 114 -11.24 13.28 -12.07
C ASP A 114 -10.26 13.31 -13.26
N ASP A 115 -9.83 12.12 -13.69
CA ASP A 115 -8.98 11.94 -14.87
C ASP A 115 -7.61 12.66 -14.85
N ASP A 116 -7.10 13.03 -13.67
CA ASP A 116 -5.81 13.74 -13.51
C ASP A 116 -4.57 12.87 -13.76
N PHE A 117 -4.66 11.55 -13.54
CA PHE A 117 -3.52 10.64 -13.64
C PHE A 117 -3.66 9.64 -14.79
N SER A 118 -2.56 9.33 -15.47
CA SER A 118 -2.53 8.24 -16.44
C SER A 118 -2.03 6.91 -15.86
N THR A 119 -1.34 6.96 -14.71
CA THR A 119 -0.84 5.78 -14.00
C THR A 119 -0.98 5.99 -12.50
N ALA A 120 -1.49 4.97 -11.81
CA ALA A 120 -1.47 4.87 -10.35
C ALA A 120 -0.81 3.55 -9.92
N THR A 121 -0.15 3.55 -8.78
CA THR A 121 0.52 2.38 -8.20
C THR A 121 0.07 2.15 -6.77
N VAL A 122 0.00 0.88 -6.39
CA VAL A 122 -0.21 0.43 -5.00
C VAL A 122 0.82 -0.66 -4.73
N PHE A 123 1.81 -0.38 -3.90
CA PHE A 123 2.86 -1.35 -3.58
C PHE A 123 2.76 -1.77 -2.11
N PHE A 124 2.33 -3.01 -1.87
CA PHE A 124 2.18 -3.62 -0.55
C PHE A 124 1.45 -2.72 0.45
N THR A 125 0.38 -2.08 -0.01
CA THR A 125 -0.34 -1.05 0.75
C THR A 125 -1.75 -1.48 1.11
N PHE A 126 -2.44 -2.27 0.27
CA PHE A 126 -3.77 -2.77 0.65
C PHE A 126 -3.70 -3.67 1.88
N MET A 127 -2.56 -4.33 2.14
CA MET A 127 -2.35 -5.04 3.40
C MET A 127 -2.56 -4.18 4.66
N TYR A 128 -2.39 -2.85 4.57
CA TYR A 128 -2.60 -1.90 5.69
C TYR A 128 -3.96 -1.21 5.66
N ILE A 129 -4.76 -1.42 4.61
CA ILE A 129 -6.10 -0.84 4.49
C ILE A 129 -7.11 -1.87 4.98
N ALA A 130 -8.15 -1.43 5.69
CA ALA A 130 -9.22 -2.34 6.11
C ALA A 130 -9.97 -2.87 4.89
N ALA A 131 -10.28 -4.17 4.86
CA ALA A 131 -10.98 -4.80 3.73
C ALA A 131 -12.31 -4.13 3.37
N ALA A 132 -13.01 -3.56 4.36
CA ALA A 132 -14.26 -2.80 4.17
C ALA A 132 -14.07 -1.49 3.38
N ASP A 133 -12.86 -0.95 3.37
CA ASP A 133 -12.52 0.31 2.70
C ASP A 133 -11.96 0.11 1.29
N HIS A 134 -11.55 -1.11 0.92
CA HIS A 134 -10.91 -1.36 -0.37
C HIS A 134 -11.80 -0.92 -1.53
N GLU A 135 -13.10 -1.20 -1.47
CA GLU A 135 -14.04 -0.80 -2.52
C GLU A 135 -14.06 0.73 -2.74
N GLN A 136 -14.02 1.51 -1.67
CA GLN A 136 -13.96 2.98 -1.76
C GLN A 136 -12.64 3.43 -2.39
N VAL A 137 -11.52 2.82 -2.01
CA VAL A 137 -10.20 3.12 -2.61
C VAL A 137 -10.19 2.81 -4.10
N PHE A 138 -10.76 1.68 -4.53
CA PHE A 138 -10.90 1.35 -5.95
C PHE A 138 -11.78 2.37 -6.72
N ARG A 139 -12.88 2.85 -6.11
CA ARG A 139 -13.70 3.91 -6.71
C ARG A 139 -12.90 5.20 -6.91
N GLU A 140 -12.14 5.62 -5.90
CA GLU A 140 -11.32 6.83 -6.00
C GLU A 140 -10.20 6.69 -7.04
N LEU A 141 -9.53 5.53 -7.07
CA LEU A 141 -8.52 5.23 -8.10
C LEU A 141 -9.12 5.25 -9.51
N PHE A 142 -10.33 4.71 -9.69
CA PHE A 142 -11.02 4.75 -10.98
C PHE A 142 -11.40 6.18 -11.39
N ARG A 143 -11.84 7.01 -10.43
CA ARG A 143 -12.22 8.41 -10.65
C ARG A 143 -11.02 9.25 -11.10
N VAL A 144 -9.89 9.17 -10.40
CA VAL A 144 -8.71 10.02 -10.68
C VAL A 144 -7.89 9.53 -11.88
N LEU A 145 -8.04 8.27 -12.30
CA LEU A 145 -7.39 7.78 -13.51
C LEU A 145 -8.15 8.23 -14.75
N ALA A 146 -7.44 8.78 -15.73
CA ALA A 146 -7.98 9.15 -17.02
C ALA A 146 -8.44 7.92 -17.83
N PRO A 147 -9.34 8.07 -18.82
CA PRO A 147 -9.63 7.00 -19.77
C PRO A 147 -8.37 6.49 -20.47
N GLY A 148 -8.18 5.17 -20.49
CA GLY A 148 -6.94 4.49 -20.89
C GLY A 148 -5.82 4.52 -19.84
N GLY A 149 -6.10 5.02 -18.63
CA GLY A 149 -5.18 5.04 -17.50
C GLY A 149 -5.04 3.68 -16.84
N ARG A 150 -3.90 3.46 -16.16
CA ARG A 150 -3.53 2.17 -15.60
C ARG A 150 -3.35 2.21 -14.10
N LEU A 151 -3.74 1.12 -13.44
CA LEU A 151 -3.48 0.86 -12.04
C LEU A 151 -2.60 -0.39 -11.92
N LEU A 152 -1.44 -0.25 -11.29
CA LEU A 152 -0.49 -1.34 -11.05
C LEU A 152 -0.46 -1.67 -9.56
N ILE A 153 -0.73 -2.93 -9.21
CA ILE A 153 -0.82 -3.38 -7.81
C ILE A 153 0.19 -4.50 -7.60
N TRP A 154 0.98 -4.38 -6.54
CA TRP A 154 1.76 -5.46 -5.96
C TRP A 154 1.28 -5.64 -4.53
N ASP A 155 0.84 -6.82 -4.12
CA ASP A 155 0.45 -7.03 -2.72
C ASP A 155 0.61 -8.49 -2.28
N VAL A 156 0.51 -8.71 -0.97
CA VAL A 156 0.61 -10.05 -0.36
C VAL A 156 -0.63 -10.88 -0.62
N ILE A 157 -0.44 -12.20 -0.65
CA ILE A 157 -1.50 -13.18 -0.50
C ILE A 157 -1.52 -13.60 0.96
N PHE A 158 -2.61 -13.29 1.65
CA PHE A 158 -2.86 -13.79 3.00
C PHE A 158 -3.52 -15.15 2.92
N PRO A 159 -2.82 -16.25 3.31
CA PRO A 159 -3.49 -17.51 3.51
C PRO A 159 -4.37 -17.44 4.75
N LYS A 160 -5.31 -18.38 4.86
CA LYS A 160 -6.08 -18.58 6.07
C LYS A 160 -5.15 -18.73 7.27
N ARG A 161 -5.48 -18.02 8.33
CA ARG A 161 -4.70 -18.01 9.55
C ARG A 161 -4.67 -19.40 10.20
N VAL A 162 -3.46 -19.88 10.49
CA VAL A 162 -3.22 -21.24 11.01
C VAL A 162 -3.10 -21.30 12.54
N ASP A 163 -2.85 -20.17 13.20
CA ASP A 163 -2.66 -20.07 14.65
C ASP A 163 -3.34 -18.80 15.19
N GLU A 164 -4.39 -18.99 15.99
CA GLU A 164 -5.17 -17.92 16.62
C GLU A 164 -4.36 -17.06 17.60
N LYS A 165 -3.22 -17.56 18.11
CA LYS A 165 -2.32 -16.77 18.95
C LYS A 165 -1.40 -15.85 18.15
N LYS A 166 -1.13 -16.19 16.88
CA LYS A 166 -0.25 -15.43 15.99
C LYS A 166 -1.00 -14.48 15.08
N ASP A 167 -1.39 -13.33 15.62
CA ASP A 167 -2.28 -12.36 14.95
C ASP A 167 -1.55 -11.25 14.21
N VAL A 168 -0.23 -11.36 14.12
CA VAL A 168 0.62 -10.47 13.34
C VAL A 168 1.33 -11.28 12.27
N ALA A 169 1.08 -10.94 11.01
CA ALA A 169 1.81 -11.45 9.87
C ALA A 169 3.05 -10.58 9.64
N MET A 170 4.22 -11.21 9.54
CA MET A 170 5.48 -10.56 9.19
C MET A 170 6.00 -11.16 7.88
N PHE A 171 6.16 -10.31 6.87
CA PHE A 171 6.68 -10.68 5.56
C PHE A 171 8.06 -10.06 5.38
N PRO A 172 9.15 -10.83 5.45
CA PRO A 172 10.45 -10.36 4.97
C PRO A 172 10.38 -10.15 3.45
N LEU A 173 10.89 -9.03 2.95
CA LEU A 173 10.92 -8.74 1.51
C LEU A 173 12.34 -8.53 1.02
N LYS A 174 12.60 -9.11 -0.15
CA LYS A 174 13.75 -8.82 -1.00
C LYS A 174 13.22 -8.26 -2.32
N ILE A 175 13.28 -6.94 -2.46
CA ILE A 175 12.72 -6.21 -3.59
C ILE A 175 13.84 -5.87 -4.56
N LYS A 176 13.75 -6.38 -5.78
CA LYS A 176 14.70 -6.09 -6.86
C LYS A 176 14.12 -5.00 -7.77
N LEU A 177 14.78 -3.86 -7.79
CA LEU A 177 14.60 -2.80 -8.78
C LEU A 177 15.68 -2.94 -9.88
N PRO A 178 15.57 -2.26 -11.03
CA PRO A 178 16.55 -2.35 -12.10
C PRO A 178 17.98 -2.02 -11.66
N GLU A 179 18.14 -1.01 -10.80
CA GLU A 179 19.46 -0.48 -10.41
C GLU A 179 19.89 -0.87 -8.99
N LYS A 180 19.01 -1.48 -8.19
CA LYS A 180 19.28 -1.77 -6.78
C LYS A 180 18.37 -2.83 -6.19
N GLU A 181 18.72 -3.23 -4.98
CA GLU A 181 17.93 -4.15 -4.16
C GLU A 181 17.58 -3.48 -2.83
N ILE A 182 16.35 -3.67 -2.38
CA ILE A 182 15.85 -3.21 -1.08
C ILE A 182 15.51 -4.46 -0.25
N ASN A 183 16.09 -4.55 0.95
CA ASN A 183 15.80 -5.62 1.90
C ASN A 183 15.10 -5.02 3.11
N THR A 184 13.86 -5.45 3.35
CA THR A 184 13.00 -4.87 4.40
C THR A 184 12.03 -5.93 4.96
N GLY A 185 11.13 -5.55 5.86
CA GLY A 185 10.09 -6.42 6.38
C GLY A 185 8.81 -5.65 6.64
N TYR A 186 7.68 -6.18 6.17
CA TYR A 186 6.36 -5.60 6.39
C TYR A 186 5.57 -6.43 7.38
N GLY A 187 5.13 -5.78 8.45
CA GLY A 187 4.34 -6.41 9.48
C GLY A 187 2.95 -5.79 9.55
N VAL A 188 1.93 -6.63 9.61
CA VAL A 188 0.54 -6.18 9.77
C VAL A 188 -0.29 -7.17 10.57
N LYS A 189 -1.44 -6.74 11.08
CA LYS A 189 -2.39 -7.67 11.68
C LYS A 189 -2.80 -8.71 10.62
N TRP A 190 -2.66 -10.00 10.94
CA TRP A 190 -3.06 -11.07 10.04
C TRP A 190 -4.59 -11.09 9.95
N PRO A 191 -5.19 -10.85 8.76
CA PRO A 191 -6.64 -10.97 8.59
C PRO A 191 -7.12 -12.38 8.96
N GLU A 192 -8.35 -12.46 9.48
CA GLU A 192 -8.97 -13.73 9.86
C GLU A 192 -9.28 -14.61 8.64
N ASN A 193 -9.75 -13.96 7.57
CA ASN A 193 -10.06 -14.59 6.31
C ASN A 193 -8.87 -14.52 5.35
N GLU A 194 -8.83 -15.46 4.42
CA GLU A 194 -7.93 -15.37 3.28
C GLU A 194 -8.24 -14.12 2.44
N GLN A 195 -7.19 -13.50 1.91
CA GLN A 195 -7.30 -12.33 1.06
C GLN A 195 -6.15 -12.35 0.07
N GLY A 196 -6.46 -12.29 -1.22
CA GLY A 196 -5.46 -12.37 -2.29
C GLY A 196 -5.98 -11.77 -3.57
N MET A 197 -5.35 -12.14 -4.69
CA MET A 197 -5.58 -11.54 -6.01
C MET A 197 -7.07 -11.51 -6.42
N ASP A 198 -7.82 -12.59 -6.18
CA ASP A 198 -9.25 -12.70 -6.56
C ASP A 198 -10.15 -11.65 -5.88
N HIS A 199 -9.84 -11.29 -4.63
CA HIS A 199 -10.54 -10.23 -3.90
C HIS A 199 -10.41 -8.90 -4.65
N TYR A 200 -9.18 -8.55 -5.04
CA TYR A 200 -8.89 -7.30 -5.73
C TYR A 200 -9.38 -7.29 -7.18
N ILE A 201 -9.37 -8.43 -7.87
CA ILE A 201 -10.00 -8.55 -9.20
C ILE A 201 -11.51 -8.28 -9.12
N THR A 202 -12.18 -8.79 -8.09
CA THR A 202 -13.62 -8.58 -7.89
C THR A 202 -13.92 -7.10 -7.67
N LEU A 203 -13.13 -6.42 -6.84
CA LEU A 203 -13.25 -4.99 -6.59
C LEU A 203 -12.94 -4.15 -7.84
N ALA A 204 -11.89 -4.52 -8.59
CA ALA A 204 -11.51 -3.87 -9.83
C ALA A 204 -12.66 -3.87 -10.83
N LYS A 205 -13.26 -5.04 -11.09
CA LYS A 205 -14.41 -5.19 -12.00
C LYS A 205 -15.61 -4.40 -11.51
N LYS A 206 -15.89 -4.42 -10.21
CA LYS A 206 -17.00 -3.65 -9.62
C LYS A 206 -16.82 -2.14 -9.77
N ALA A 207 -15.59 -1.64 -9.72
CA ALA A 207 -15.27 -0.23 -9.94
C ALA A 207 -15.25 0.19 -11.42
N GLY A 208 -15.24 -0.78 -12.36
CA GLY A 208 -15.24 -0.54 -13.80
C GLY A 208 -13.89 -0.75 -14.49
N PHE A 209 -12.88 -1.26 -13.79
CA PHE A 209 -11.60 -1.61 -14.40
C PHE A 209 -11.67 -2.90 -15.20
N GLU A 210 -10.92 -2.95 -16.30
CA GLU A 210 -10.58 -4.18 -17.00
C GLU A 210 -9.27 -4.76 -16.44
N VAL A 211 -9.19 -6.09 -16.36
CA VAL A 211 -7.98 -6.78 -15.89
C VAL A 211 -7.09 -7.10 -17.09
N ILE A 212 -5.91 -6.49 -17.16
CA ILE A 212 -4.99 -6.62 -18.29
C ILE A 212 -3.97 -7.73 -18.04
N THR A 213 -3.34 -7.71 -16.86
CA THR A 213 -2.29 -8.65 -16.50
C THR A 213 -2.53 -9.17 -15.09
N GLN A 214 -2.35 -10.48 -14.91
CA GLN A 214 -2.38 -11.15 -13.61
C GLN A 214 -1.11 -12.01 -13.52
N LYS A 215 -0.34 -11.84 -12.45
CA LYS A 215 0.81 -12.69 -12.16
C LYS A 215 0.78 -13.06 -10.70
N GLU A 216 0.55 -14.33 -10.43
CA GLU A 216 0.67 -14.87 -9.08
C GLU A 216 2.09 -15.38 -8.84
N HIS A 217 2.60 -15.10 -7.65
CA HIS A 217 3.90 -15.53 -7.18
C HIS A 217 3.75 -16.19 -5.80
N GLU A 218 4.81 -16.81 -5.29
CA GLU A 218 4.78 -17.43 -3.96
C GLU A 218 4.56 -16.37 -2.87
N GLY A 219 3.33 -16.28 -2.35
CA GLY A 219 2.93 -15.40 -1.25
C GLY A 219 2.60 -13.95 -1.63
N TRP A 220 2.65 -13.58 -2.91
CA TRP A 220 2.32 -12.24 -3.39
C TRP A 220 1.85 -12.26 -4.85
N PHE A 221 1.27 -11.17 -5.33
CA PHE A 221 0.79 -11.07 -6.71
C PHE A 221 1.07 -9.71 -7.33
N PHE A 222 0.99 -9.66 -8.66
CA PHE A 222 0.92 -8.44 -9.46
C PHE A 222 -0.36 -8.38 -10.29
N LEU A 223 -1.03 -7.23 -10.28
CA LEU A 223 -2.16 -6.91 -11.14
C LEU A 223 -1.89 -5.64 -11.94
N GLU A 224 -2.18 -5.68 -13.24
CA GLU A 224 -2.32 -4.48 -14.08
C GLU A 224 -3.78 -4.36 -14.49
N LEU A 225 -4.37 -3.21 -14.17
CA LEU A 225 -5.75 -2.88 -14.44
C LEU A 225 -5.83 -1.63 -15.32
N MET A 226 -6.88 -1.51 -16.12
CA MET A 226 -7.07 -0.36 -17.01
C MET A 226 -8.49 0.18 -16.93
N LYS A 227 -8.61 1.51 -16.82
CA LYS A 227 -9.86 2.21 -17.10
C LYS A 227 -9.99 2.29 -18.61
N LEU A 228 -10.96 1.61 -19.21
CA LEU A 228 -11.11 1.60 -20.66
C LEU A 228 -11.39 3.01 -21.19
N LYS A 229 -11.04 3.25 -22.45
CA LYS A 229 -11.49 4.45 -23.17
C LYS A 229 -12.92 4.20 -23.61
N ASP A 230 -13.81 5.14 -23.30
CA ASP A 230 -15.13 5.20 -23.93
C ASP A 230 -15.00 5.48 -25.43
#